data_AF-A0AAV4JYW1-F1
#
_entry.id   AF-A0AAV4JYW1-F1
#
_cell.length_a   1.000
_cell.length_b   1.000
_cell.length_c   1.000
_cell.angle_alpha   90.00
_cell.angle_beta   90.00
_cell.angle_gamma   90.00
#
_symmetry.space_group_name_H-M   'P 1'
#
loop_
_entity.id
_entity.type
_entity.pdbx_description
1 polymer ?
#
loop_
_entity_poly.entity_id
_entity_poly.type
_entity_poly.pdbx_seq_one_letter_code
_entity_poly.pdbx_strand_id
1 'polypeptide(L)'
;MAKASRWSVQEKKKVQIDQPSIVHAYNYYIVGVDRLDQNDGAYRIAIRSEKWWWPLFAFLPDAAVNNAWVLYRMSPAHGHQNLINLASRGV
;
A
#
# COMPACT_ATOMS: atom_id res chain seq x y z
N MET A 1 20.96 -8.83 0.75
CA MET A 1 19.88 -9.65 1.34
C MET A 1 19.07 -8.75 2.25
N ALA A 2 17.75 -8.72 2.10
CA ALA A 2 16.90 -7.95 3.01
C ALA A 2 16.92 -8.63 4.39
N LYS A 3 16.80 -7.86 5.47
CA LYS A 3 16.71 -8.41 6.84
C LYS A 3 15.29 -8.21 7.35
N ALA A 4 14.71 -9.26 7.91
CA ALA A 4 13.39 -9.22 8.52
C ALA A 4 13.52 -9.23 10.04
N SER A 5 12.78 -8.34 10.69
CA SER A 5 12.68 -8.30 12.15
C SER A 5 11.69 -9.38 12.62
N ARG A 6 12.17 -10.39 13.34
CA ARG A 6 11.36 -11.48 13.87
C ARG A 6 11.51 -11.60 15.37
N TRP A 7 10.42 -11.88 16.08
CA TRP A 7 10.49 -12.17 17.51
C TRP A 7 11.19 -13.52 17.74
N SER A 8 12.27 -13.52 18.53
CA SER A 8 12.91 -14.73 19.03
C SER A 8 12.38 -15.02 20.43
N VAL A 9 11.75 -16.19 20.61
CA VAL A 9 11.24 -16.64 21.91
C VAL A 9 12.39 -16.97 22.87
N GLN A 10 13.49 -17.52 22.36
CA GLN A 10 14.70 -17.84 23.14
C GLN A 10 15.37 -16.59 23.69
N GLU A 11 15.50 -15.55 22.87
CA GLU A 11 16.16 -14.31 23.26
C GLU A 11 15.19 -13.26 23.84
N LYS A 12 13.88 -13.56 23.85
CA LYS A 12 12.78 -12.66 24.24
C LYS A 12 12.92 -11.24 23.65
N LYS A 13 13.40 -11.15 22.41
CA LYS A 13 13.63 -9.89 21.71
C LYS A 13 13.42 -10.06 20.21
N LYS A 14 13.22 -8.94 19.50
CA LYS A 14 13.23 -8.95 18.04
C LYS A 14 14.66 -9.06 17.52
N VAL A 15 14.93 -10.08 16.73
CA VAL A 15 16.22 -10.31 16.06
C VAL A 15 16.08 -10.07 14.57
N GLN A 16 17.16 -9.63 13.94
CA GLN A 16 17.22 -9.43 12.49
C GLN A 16 17.71 -10.72 11.85
N ILE A 17 16.87 -11.33 11.02
CA ILE A 17 17.17 -12.58 10.31
C ILE A 17 17.26 -12.26 8.82
N ASP A 18 18.20 -12.88 8.12
CA ASP A 18 18.29 -12.73 6.67
C ASP A 18 17.02 -13.29 6.01
N GLN A 19 16.36 -12.43 5.23
CA GLN A 19 15.15 -12.76 4.51
C GLN A 19 15.51 -13.35 3.15
N PRO A 20 14.91 -14.48 2.74
CA PRO A 20 15.04 -14.99 1.40
C PRO A 20 14.61 -13.95 0.36
N SER A 21 15.37 -13.82 -0.73
CA SER A 21 15.12 -12.84 -1.80
C SER A 21 13.72 -12.97 -2.40
N ILE A 22 13.19 -14.19 -2.51
CA ILE A 22 11.84 -14.44 -3.03
C ILE A 22 10.74 -13.83 -2.15
N VAL A 23 10.89 -13.89 -0.83
CA VAL A 23 9.92 -13.31 0.10
C VAL A 23 9.98 -11.78 0.01
N HIS A 24 11.18 -11.22 -0.18
CA HIS A 24 11.33 -9.79 -0.36
C HIS A 24 10.66 -9.32 -1.65
N ALA A 25 10.86 -10.04 -2.76
CA ALA A 25 10.21 -9.74 -4.03
C ALA A 25 8.68 -9.83 -3.92
N TYR A 26 8.15 -10.88 -3.30
CA TYR A 26 6.72 -11.04 -3.07
C TYR A 26 6.12 -9.83 -2.33
N ASN A 27 6.70 -9.46 -1.20
CA ASN A 27 6.22 -8.33 -0.40
C ASN A 27 6.34 -6.99 -1.15
N TYR A 28 7.39 -6.84 -1.98
CA TYR A 28 7.63 -5.63 -2.75
C TYR A 28 6.57 -5.39 -3.82
N TYR A 29 6.14 -6.44 -4.54
CA TYR A 29 5.17 -6.31 -5.63
C TYR A 29 3.71 -6.27 -5.16
N ILE A 30 3.40 -6.84 -3.98
CA ILE A 30 2.01 -7.01 -3.53
C ILE A 30 1.43 -5.83 -2.75
N VAL A 31 2.29 -4.91 -2.29
CA VAL A 31 1.90 -3.73 -1.48
C VAL A 31 0.93 -2.75 -2.17
N GLY A 32 0.70 -2.90 -3.48
CA GLY A 32 -0.18 -2.02 -4.24
C GLY A 32 -1.64 -2.07 -3.79
N VAL A 33 -2.16 -3.26 -3.49
CA VAL A 33 -3.58 -3.45 -3.09
C VAL A 33 -3.80 -2.96 -1.66
N ASP A 34 -2.94 -3.34 -0.73
CA ASP A 34 -3.03 -2.92 0.68
C ASP A 34 -3.01 -1.39 0.81
N ARG A 35 -2.29 -0.71 -0.08
CA ARG A 35 -2.23 0.74 -0.11
C ARG A 35 -3.49 1.38 -0.67
N LEU A 36 -4.11 0.77 -1.68
CA LEU A 36 -5.41 1.22 -2.17
C LEU A 36 -6.44 1.11 -1.04
N ASP A 37 -6.44 -0.01 -0.31
CA ASP A 37 -7.33 -0.24 0.84
C ASP A 37 -7.10 0.77 1.97
N GLN A 38 -5.85 1.08 2.31
CA GLN A 38 -5.52 2.11 3.30
C GLN A 38 -6.02 3.50 2.88
N ASN A 39 -5.84 3.87 1.62
CA ASN A 39 -6.30 5.15 1.10
C ASN A 39 -7.83 5.21 1.00
N ASP A 40 -8.49 4.10 0.64
CA ASP A 40 -9.95 3.99 0.66
C ASP A 40 -10.44 4.20 2.11
N GLY A 41 -9.85 3.53 3.09
CA GLY A 41 -10.18 3.74 4.51
C GLY A 41 -10.03 5.20 4.98
N ALA A 42 -9.11 5.97 4.39
CA ALA A 42 -8.87 7.37 4.75
C ALA A 42 -9.79 8.37 4.02
N TYR A 43 -10.14 8.12 2.75
CA TYR A 43 -10.78 9.11 1.87
C TYR A 43 -12.10 8.64 1.21
N ARG A 44 -12.60 7.45 1.57
CA ARG A 44 -13.79 6.85 0.98
C ARG A 44 -15.02 7.76 1.01
N ILE A 45 -15.82 7.70 -0.05
CA ILE A 45 -17.14 8.32 -0.11
C ILE A 45 -18.05 7.73 0.99
N ALA A 46 -18.36 8.55 1.99
CA ALA A 46 -19.17 8.16 3.14
C ALA A 46 -20.70 8.17 2.90
N ILE A 47 -21.13 8.34 1.64
CA ILE A 47 -22.56 8.36 1.28
C ILE A 47 -23.11 6.94 1.41
N ARG A 48 -24.08 6.77 2.31
CA ARG A 48 -24.82 5.51 2.45
C ARG A 48 -26.00 5.49 1.48
N SER A 49 -26.17 4.38 0.78
CA SER A 49 -27.32 4.11 -0.08
C SER A 49 -27.83 2.70 0.16
N GLU A 50 -29.13 2.51 0.05
CA GLU A 50 -29.78 1.19 0.16
C GLU A 50 -29.64 0.35 -1.12
N LYS A 51 -29.13 0.97 -2.21
CA LYS A 51 -28.95 0.29 -3.48
C LYS A 51 -27.72 -0.61 -3.43
N TRP A 52 -27.89 -1.90 -3.70
CA TRP A 52 -26.80 -2.89 -3.67
C TRP A 52 -25.62 -2.56 -4.58
N TRP A 53 -25.85 -1.82 -5.68
CA TRP A 53 -24.82 -1.43 -6.63
C TRP A 53 -24.07 -0.15 -6.21
N TRP A 54 -24.58 0.60 -5.22
CA TRP A 54 -23.98 1.86 -4.80
C TRP A 54 -22.53 1.72 -4.30
N PRO A 55 -22.20 0.71 -3.46
CA PRO A 55 -20.81 0.49 -3.06
C PRO A 55 -19.87 0.23 -4.24
N LEU A 56 -20.35 -0.46 -5.29
CA LEU A 56 -19.57 -0.69 -6.51
C LEU A 56 -19.35 0.62 -7.28
N PHE A 57 -20.39 1.43 -7.41
CA PHE A 57 -20.29 2.73 -8.06
C PHE A 57 -19.38 3.68 -7.28
N ALA A 58 -19.46 3.74 -5.96
CA ALA A 58 -18.66 4.63 -5.13
C ALA A 58 -17.17 4.24 -5.12
N PHE A 59 -16.86 2.95 -5.19
CA PHE A 59 -15.47 2.47 -5.28
C PHE A 59 -14.76 2.93 -6.57
N LEU A 60 -15.47 3.00 -7.70
CA LEU A 60 -14.87 3.38 -8.99
C LEU A 60 -14.24 4.79 -9.00
N PRO A 61 -14.93 5.89 -8.63
CA PRO A 61 -14.33 7.22 -8.55
C PRO A 61 -13.28 7.30 -7.43
N ASP A 62 -13.46 6.62 -6.29
CA ASP A 62 -12.47 6.60 -5.20
C ASP A 62 -11.13 6.00 -5.70
N ALA A 63 -11.19 4.85 -6.36
CA ALA A 63 -10.01 4.24 -6.99
C ALA A 63 -9.43 5.10 -8.11
N ALA A 64 -10.27 5.75 -8.93
CA ALA A 64 -9.82 6.61 -10.02
C ALA A 64 -9.06 7.84 -9.51
N VAL A 65 -9.56 8.51 -8.47
CA VAL A 65 -8.91 9.67 -7.85
C VAL A 65 -7.58 9.27 -7.22
N ASN A 66 -7.53 8.13 -6.52
CA ASN A 66 -6.29 7.60 -5.95
C ASN A 66 -5.24 7.33 -7.04
N ASN A 67 -5.64 6.66 -8.12
CA ASN A 67 -4.76 6.39 -9.26
C ASN A 67 -4.30 7.68 -9.96
N ALA A 68 -5.19 8.65 -10.13
CA ALA A 68 -4.84 9.96 -10.70
C ALA A 68 -3.81 10.70 -9.84
N TRP A 69 -3.97 10.69 -8.51
CA TRP A 69 -3.00 11.26 -7.57
C TRP A 69 -1.63 10.56 -7.64
N VAL A 70 -1.66 9.24 -7.73
CA VAL A 70 -0.45 8.42 -7.88
C VAL A 70 0.29 8.73 -9.18
N LEU A 71 -0.42 8.85 -10.30
CA LEU A 71 0.14 9.25 -11.60
C LEU A 71 0.68 10.68 -11.58
N TYR A 72 -0.05 11.61 -10.96
CA TYR A 72 0.39 12.99 -10.78
C TYR A 72 1.74 13.07 -10.06
N ARG A 73 1.92 12.31 -8.98
CA ARG A 73 3.20 12.25 -8.24
C ARG A 73 4.32 11.54 -8.99
N MET A 74 4.00 10.69 -9.97
CA MET A 74 4.98 10.07 -10.86
C MET A 74 5.36 10.95 -12.05
N SER A 75 4.64 12.05 -12.28
CA SER A 75 4.94 12.94 -13.39
C SER A 75 6.35 13.56 -13.24
N PRO A 76 7.06 13.81 -14.36
CA PRO A 76 8.42 14.38 -14.32
C PRO A 76 8.52 15.70 -13.56
N ALA A 77 7.43 16.47 -13.49
CA ALA A 77 7.35 17.74 -12.78
C ALA A 77 7.51 17.61 -11.24
N HIS A 78 7.33 16.41 -10.67
CA HIS A 78 7.41 16.14 -9.24
C HIS A 78 8.59 15.23 -8.84
N GLY A 79 9.49 14.95 -9.80
CA GLY A 79 10.57 13.97 -9.68
C GLY A 79 10.02 12.54 -9.79
N HIS A 80 10.74 11.66 -10.50
CA HIS A 80 10.39 10.24 -10.59
C HIS A 80 10.44 9.59 -9.20
N GLN A 81 9.33 9.65 -8.46
CA GLN A 81 9.22 8.97 -7.18
C GLN A 81 8.82 7.52 -7.44
N ASN A 82 9.74 6.59 -7.12
CA ASN A 82 9.44 5.17 -7.18
C ASN A 82 8.23 4.86 -6.29
N LEU A 83 7.17 4.34 -6.88
CA LEU A 83 5.94 3.91 -6.22
C LEU A 83 6.18 3.13 -4.92
N ILE A 84 7.20 2.29 -4.96
CA ILE A 84 7.54 1.38 -3.86
C ILE A 84 8.28 2.10 -2.73
N ASN A 85 9.03 3.16 -3.03
CA ASN A 85 9.63 4.06 -2.03
C ASN A 85 8.58 4.99 -1.40
N LEU A 86 7.50 5.26 -2.12
CA LEU A 86 6.35 6.00 -1.62
C LEU A 86 5.45 5.13 -0.74
N ALA A 87 5.41 3.81 -0.97
CA ALA A 87 4.68 2.83 -0.16
C ALA A 87 5.39 2.54 1.17
N SER A 88 6.73 2.59 1.21
CA SER A 88 7.53 2.39 2.42
C SER A 88 7.68 3.64 3.31
N ARG A 89 7.25 4.81 2.84
CA ARG A 89 7.32 6.10 3.56
C ARG A 89 6.04 6.48 4.31
N GLY A 90 5.02 5.62 4.31
CA GLY A 90 3.72 5.83 4.95
C GLY A 90 3.55 5.14 6.31
N VAL A 91 4.66 4.89 7.02
CA VAL A 91 4.70 4.46 8.43
C VAL A 91 5.48 5.48 9.23
#